data_AF-A0A6N9BF23-F1
#
_entry.id   AF-A0A6N9BF23-F1
#
_cell.length_a   1.000
_cell.length_b   1.000
_cell.length_c   1.000
_cell.angle_alpha   90.00
_cell.angle_beta   90.00
_cell.angle_gamma   90.00
#
_symmetry.space_group_name_H-M   'P 1'
#
loop_
_entity.id
_entity.type
_entity.pdbx_description
1 polymer ?
#
loop_
_entity_poly.entity_id
_entity_poly.type
_entity_poly.pdbx_seq_one_letter_code
_entity_poly.pdbx_strand_id
1 'polypeptide(L)'
;ADRLDVLVNNAGAIFSRRQVTADGLEATFALNHMSYFLLTNLLLNRLRAAEAGRIVVVASIAHRRAELDFDDLQCERRYSVRTAYSRSKLANIMFAYALARRLEGSPVTVNALHPGLVASRFGSNNGWLFRNAVRLGFRLSGAIGVEEGAELNIRLASDPALAGVSGRYFSGGREARSSAASLSVEDQERLWAASEAIAAR
;
A
#
# COMPACT_ATOMS: atom_id res chain seq x y z
N ALA A 1 -9.59 9.62 22.43
CA ALA A 1 -8.50 8.69 22.74
C ALA A 1 -7.24 9.21 22.05
N ASP A 2 -6.20 9.50 22.83
CA ASP A 2 -5.00 10.21 22.34
C ASP A 2 -3.89 9.27 21.83
N ARG A 3 -4.18 7.96 21.79
CA ARG A 3 -3.26 6.90 21.37
C ARG A 3 -3.89 6.08 20.24
N LEU A 4 -3.06 5.65 19.30
CA LEU A 4 -3.39 4.67 18.28
C LEU A 4 -2.32 3.57 18.27
N ASP A 5 -2.68 2.36 18.66
CA ASP A 5 -1.71 1.26 18.77
C ASP A 5 -1.37 0.66 17.39
N VAL A 6 -2.35 0.57 16.48
CA VAL A 6 -2.16 -0.04 15.16
C VAL A 6 -2.88 0.76 14.07
N LEU A 7 -2.20 1.00 12.96
CA LEU A 7 -2.77 1.49 11.71
C LEU A 7 -2.57 0.45 10.60
N VAL A 8 -3.65 -0.07 10.04
CA VAL A 8 -3.60 -0.97 8.87
C VAL A 8 -4.10 -0.24 7.64
N ASN A 9 -3.15 0.19 6.80
CA ASN A 9 -3.41 0.77 5.50
C ASN A 9 -3.74 -0.36 4.50
N ASN A 10 -4.98 -0.84 4.54
CA ASN A 10 -5.49 -1.96 3.73
C ASN A 10 -6.41 -1.55 2.57
N ALA A 11 -7.14 -0.44 2.70
CA ALA A 11 -8.12 -0.01 1.69
C ALA A 11 -7.47 0.17 0.30
N GLY A 12 -7.97 -0.56 -0.70
CA GLY A 12 -7.47 -0.39 -2.05
C GLY A 12 -8.46 -0.80 -3.11
N ALA A 13 -8.37 -0.17 -4.26
CA ALA A 13 -9.19 -0.48 -5.42
C ALA A 13 -8.37 -0.41 -6.71
N ILE A 14 -9.01 -0.87 -7.77
CA ILE A 14 -8.55 -0.75 -9.15
C ILE A 14 -9.68 -0.13 -9.96
N PHE A 15 -9.36 0.78 -10.86
CA PHE A 15 -10.34 1.47 -11.69
C PHE A 15 -10.14 1.05 -13.15
N SER A 16 -11.23 0.70 -13.81
CA SER A 16 -11.21 0.17 -15.19
C SER A 16 -10.95 1.26 -16.24
N ARG A 17 -11.04 2.54 -15.85
CA ARG A 17 -10.76 3.72 -16.66
C ARG A 17 -10.09 4.76 -15.75
N ARG A 18 -9.31 5.68 -16.35
CA ARG A 18 -8.76 6.82 -15.60
C ARG A 18 -9.90 7.65 -15.05
N GLN A 19 -9.90 7.87 -13.75
CA GLN A 19 -10.82 8.74 -13.05
C GLN A 19 -10.00 9.74 -12.24
N VAL A 20 -10.51 10.96 -12.11
CA VAL A 20 -9.87 12.02 -11.33
C VAL A 20 -10.77 12.34 -10.14
N THR A 21 -10.20 12.39 -8.93
CA THR A 21 -10.93 12.73 -7.70
C THR A 21 -11.25 14.23 -7.66
N ALA A 22 -12.04 14.66 -6.68
CA ALA A 22 -12.30 16.08 -6.44
C ALA A 22 -11.02 16.89 -6.19
N ASP A 23 -9.99 16.25 -5.61
CA ASP A 23 -8.67 16.84 -5.34
C ASP A 23 -7.74 16.84 -6.57
N GLY A 24 -8.25 16.50 -7.76
CA GLY A 24 -7.47 16.49 -9.00
C GLY A 24 -6.52 15.30 -9.14
N LEU A 25 -6.70 14.23 -8.36
CA LEU A 25 -5.80 13.08 -8.36
C LEU A 25 -6.33 11.87 -9.14
N GLU A 26 -5.47 11.11 -9.81
CA GLU A 26 -5.88 9.82 -10.40
C GLU A 26 -6.39 8.87 -9.31
N ALA A 27 -7.58 8.30 -9.49
CA ALA A 27 -8.30 7.61 -8.41
C ALA A 27 -7.55 6.42 -7.80
N THR A 28 -6.77 5.66 -8.58
CA THR A 28 -5.95 4.56 -8.06
C THR A 28 -4.80 5.07 -7.20
N PHE A 29 -4.07 6.08 -7.68
CA PHE A 29 -3.00 6.74 -6.94
C PHE A 29 -3.51 7.43 -5.68
N ALA A 30 -4.63 8.16 -5.80
CA ALA A 30 -5.30 8.85 -4.71
C ALA A 30 -5.68 7.88 -3.58
N LEU A 31 -6.42 6.82 -3.92
CA LEU A 31 -6.90 5.86 -2.95
C LEU A 31 -5.77 5.00 -2.39
N ASN A 32 -4.95 4.39 -3.24
CA ASN A 32 -4.05 3.33 -2.78
C ASN A 32 -2.78 3.87 -2.12
N HIS A 33 -2.32 5.08 -2.49
CA HIS A 33 -1.06 5.66 -2.02
C HIS A 33 -1.27 6.98 -1.27
N MET A 34 -1.90 8.00 -1.89
CA MET A 34 -2.00 9.32 -1.26
C MET A 34 -2.85 9.31 0.02
N SER A 35 -3.94 8.52 0.04
CA SER A 35 -4.75 8.38 1.25
C SER A 35 -3.94 7.78 2.40
N TYR A 36 -3.07 6.80 2.11
CA TYR A 36 -2.20 6.17 3.10
C TYR A 36 -1.14 7.15 3.59
N PHE A 37 -0.50 7.86 2.66
CA PHE A 37 0.50 8.87 2.96
C PHE A 37 -0.07 9.94 3.89
N LEU A 38 -1.18 10.57 3.51
CA LEU A 38 -1.78 11.65 4.27
C LEU A 38 -2.31 11.18 5.62
N LEU A 39 -3.12 10.12 5.65
CA LEU A 39 -3.72 9.62 6.88
C LEU A 39 -2.66 9.18 7.88
N THR A 40 -1.63 8.47 7.42
CA THR A 40 -0.55 8.01 8.31
C THR A 40 0.16 9.20 8.94
N ASN A 41 0.55 10.21 8.15
CA ASN A 41 1.23 11.40 8.64
C ASN A 41 0.36 12.18 9.66
N LEU A 42 -0.94 12.31 9.42
CA LEU A 42 -1.88 12.95 10.36
C LEU A 42 -2.04 12.18 11.68
N LEU A 43 -1.82 10.86 11.67
CA LEU A 43 -1.94 9.99 12.85
C LEU A 43 -0.62 9.70 13.55
N LEU A 44 0.53 10.16 13.02
CA LEU A 44 1.86 9.82 13.55
C LEU A 44 2.03 10.14 15.03
N ASN A 45 1.52 11.28 15.50
CA ASN A 45 1.63 11.64 16.92
C ASN A 45 0.87 10.66 17.82
N ARG A 46 -0.29 10.18 17.39
CA ARG A 46 -1.07 9.16 18.14
C ARG A 46 -0.42 7.79 18.11
N LEU A 47 0.25 7.45 17.00
CA LEU A 47 1.04 6.23 16.87
C LEU A 47 2.30 6.25 17.75
N ARG A 48 2.98 7.40 17.82
CA ARG A 48 4.15 7.60 18.70
C ARG A 48 3.80 7.60 20.19
N ALA A 49 2.55 7.92 20.53
CA ALA A 49 2.06 7.84 21.91
C ALA A 49 1.80 6.38 22.37
N ALA A 50 1.83 5.41 21.45
CA ALA A 50 1.77 3.99 21.81
C ALA A 50 3.15 3.45 22.20
N GLU A 51 3.17 2.51 23.15
CA GLU A 51 4.41 1.86 23.60
C GLU A 51 5.10 1.05 22.48
N ALA A 52 4.29 0.49 21.57
CA ALA A 52 4.75 -0.29 20.42
C ALA A 52 3.81 -0.09 19.23
N GLY A 53 3.74 1.15 18.72
CA GLY A 53 2.88 1.49 17.57
C GLY A 53 3.24 0.70 16.31
N ARG A 54 2.23 0.24 15.56
CA ARG A 54 2.45 -0.57 14.35
C ARG A 54 1.72 -0.01 13.15
N ILE A 55 2.44 0.17 12.05
CA ILE A 55 1.88 0.59 10.76
C ILE A 55 2.06 -0.55 9.76
N VAL A 56 0.95 -1.09 9.28
CA VAL A 56 0.92 -2.17 8.28
C VAL A 56 0.45 -1.60 6.95
N VAL A 57 1.26 -1.76 5.90
CA VAL A 57 0.98 -1.22 4.57
C VAL A 57 0.71 -2.33 3.58
N VAL A 58 -0.53 -2.43 3.09
CA VAL A 58 -0.91 -3.47 2.13
C VAL A 58 -0.51 -3.09 0.71
N ALA A 59 0.40 -3.87 0.15
CA ALA A 59 0.88 -3.83 -1.21
C ALA A 59 0.29 -5.01 -2.03
N SER A 60 0.97 -5.40 -3.12
CA SER A 60 0.56 -6.52 -3.97
C SER A 60 1.76 -7.04 -4.76
N ILE A 61 1.77 -8.31 -5.16
CA ILE A 61 2.76 -8.87 -6.10
C ILE A 61 2.88 -8.06 -7.41
N ALA A 62 1.84 -7.30 -7.77
CA ALA A 62 1.80 -6.39 -8.92
C ALA A 62 2.95 -5.36 -8.94
N HIS A 63 3.57 -5.05 -7.79
CA HIS A 63 4.72 -4.13 -7.71
C HIS A 63 5.97 -4.67 -8.43
N ARG A 64 6.12 -5.99 -8.61
CA ARG A 64 7.38 -6.61 -9.07
C ARG A 64 7.84 -6.19 -10.46
N ARG A 65 6.94 -5.70 -11.30
CA ARG A 65 7.23 -5.26 -12.68
C ARG A 65 6.91 -3.78 -12.89
N ALA A 66 6.82 -3.03 -11.81
CA ALA A 66 6.50 -1.62 -11.83
C ALA A 66 7.77 -0.80 -11.73
N GLU A 67 7.75 0.36 -12.39
CA GLU A 67 8.65 1.48 -12.17
C GLU A 67 7.79 2.74 -12.04
N LEU A 68 8.22 3.67 -11.18
CA LEU A 68 7.56 4.95 -11.05
C LEU A 68 8.08 5.88 -12.14
N ASP A 69 7.15 6.53 -12.83
CA ASP A 69 7.43 7.65 -13.71
C ASP A 69 7.16 8.91 -12.91
N PHE A 70 8.22 9.55 -12.42
CA PHE A 70 8.10 10.75 -11.59
C PHE A 70 7.59 11.97 -12.37
N ASP A 71 7.69 11.93 -13.70
CA ASP A 71 7.13 12.97 -14.57
C ASP A 71 5.64 12.71 -14.88
N ASP A 72 5.11 11.54 -14.53
CA ASP A 72 3.71 11.16 -14.73
C ASP A 72 3.23 10.10 -13.70
N LEU A 73 3.32 10.45 -12.41
CA LEU A 73 2.89 9.55 -11.31
C LEU A 73 1.40 9.19 -11.40
N GLN A 74 0.61 10.05 -12.03
CA GLN A 74 -0.84 9.98 -12.12
C GLN A 74 -1.36 9.41 -13.45
N CYS A 75 -0.45 8.91 -14.30
CA CYS A 75 -0.76 8.30 -15.60
C CYS A 75 -1.67 9.19 -16.48
N GLU A 76 -1.40 10.49 -16.51
CA GLU A 76 -2.07 11.50 -17.33
C GLU A 76 -1.82 11.30 -18.82
N ARG A 77 -0.58 10.96 -19.21
CA ARG A 77 -0.21 10.81 -20.63
C ARG A 77 -0.79 9.55 -21.23
N ARG A 78 -0.72 8.43 -20.48
CA ARG A 78 -1.25 7.13 -20.91
C ARG A 78 -1.70 6.30 -19.71
N TYR A 79 -3.01 6.11 -19.60
CA TYR A 79 -3.59 5.25 -18.57
C TYR A 79 -3.63 3.78 -18.99
N SER A 80 -3.21 2.93 -18.07
CA SER A 80 -3.44 1.49 -18.12
C SER A 80 -3.81 1.03 -16.72
N VAL A 81 -4.92 0.29 -16.62
CA VAL A 81 -5.45 -0.26 -15.36
C VAL A 81 -4.37 -1.01 -14.59
N ARG A 82 -3.62 -1.88 -15.30
CA ARG A 82 -2.53 -2.65 -14.73
C ARG A 82 -1.38 -1.74 -14.29
N THR A 83 -0.98 -0.78 -15.11
CA THR A 83 0.14 0.12 -14.82
C THR A 83 -0.14 0.99 -13.59
N ALA A 84 -1.31 1.65 -13.55
CA ALA A 84 -1.70 2.49 -12.42
C ALA A 84 -1.76 1.69 -11.11
N TYR A 85 -2.37 0.50 -11.14
CA TYR A 85 -2.42 -0.37 -9.96
C TYR A 85 -1.02 -0.85 -9.53
N SER A 86 -0.21 -1.37 -10.46
CA SER A 86 1.16 -1.83 -10.19
C SER A 86 2.03 -0.71 -9.61
N ARG A 87 1.97 0.50 -10.16
CA ARG A 87 2.69 1.69 -9.66
C ARG A 87 2.21 2.07 -8.26
N SER A 88 0.90 2.08 -8.01
CA SER A 88 0.37 2.37 -6.67
C SER A 88 0.85 1.36 -5.61
N LYS A 89 0.97 0.09 -5.98
CA LYS A 89 1.45 -0.95 -5.06
C LYS A 89 2.96 -0.95 -4.87
N LEU A 90 3.73 -0.45 -5.85
CA LEU A 90 5.14 -0.11 -5.67
C LEU A 90 5.30 1.09 -4.73
N ALA A 91 4.52 2.15 -4.95
CA ALA A 91 4.51 3.35 -4.13
C ALA A 91 4.25 3.04 -2.65
N ASN A 92 3.32 2.13 -2.35
CA ASN A 92 3.06 1.66 -0.99
C ASN A 92 4.27 1.04 -0.30
N ILE A 93 5.07 0.23 -1.02
CA ILE A 93 6.28 -0.39 -0.45
C ILE A 93 7.35 0.68 -0.23
N MET A 94 7.55 1.56 -1.22
CA MET A 94 8.50 2.66 -1.11
C MET A 94 8.15 3.61 0.05
N PHE A 95 6.87 3.93 0.22
CA PHE A 95 6.34 4.68 1.35
C PHE A 95 6.65 4.00 2.69
N ALA A 96 6.37 2.70 2.81
CA ALA A 96 6.65 1.96 4.04
C ALA A 96 8.15 1.99 4.42
N TYR A 97 9.04 1.84 3.44
CA TYR A 97 10.49 1.91 3.67
C TYR A 97 10.98 3.31 4.03
N ALA A 98 10.50 4.35 3.32
CA ALA A 98 10.81 5.74 3.62
C ALA A 98 10.33 6.14 5.02
N LEU A 99 9.11 5.73 5.38
CA LEU A 99 8.53 5.99 6.69
C LEU A 99 9.27 5.24 7.80
N ALA A 100 9.62 3.97 7.57
CA ALA A 100 10.40 3.18 8.52
C ALA A 100 11.72 3.88 8.88
N ARG A 101 12.47 4.37 7.88
CA ARG A 101 13.71 5.13 8.12
C ARG A 101 13.47 6.40 8.94
N ARG A 102 12.41 7.16 8.61
CA ARG A 102 12.05 8.39 9.32
C ARG A 102 11.58 8.15 10.77
N LEU A 103 11.21 6.92 11.10
CA LEU A 103 10.75 6.51 12.42
C LEU A 103 11.81 5.70 13.20
N GLU A 104 13.04 5.60 12.69
CA GLU A 104 14.15 5.03 13.43
C GLU A 104 14.34 5.75 14.77
N GLY A 105 14.50 4.97 15.85
CA GLY A 105 14.58 5.48 17.22
C GLY A 105 13.22 5.77 17.87
N SER A 106 12.10 5.66 17.14
CA SER A 106 10.75 5.75 17.72
C SER A 106 10.20 4.37 18.10
N PRO A 107 9.16 4.28 18.96
CA PRO A 107 8.50 3.00 19.28
C PRO A 107 7.65 2.45 18.12
N VAL A 108 7.56 3.17 16.99
CA VAL A 108 6.66 2.83 15.89
C VAL A 108 7.38 2.00 14.83
N THR A 109 6.83 0.83 14.50
CA THR A 109 7.32 0.00 13.39
C THR A 109 6.44 0.13 12.15
N VAL A 110 7.05 -0.02 10.97
CA VAL A 110 6.37 0.08 9.68
C VAL A 110 6.78 -1.08 8.78
N ASN A 111 5.82 -1.88 8.34
CA ASN A 111 6.08 -2.99 7.44
C ASN A 111 5.06 -3.05 6.30
N ALA A 112 5.52 -3.49 5.14
CA ALA A 112 4.67 -3.73 3.97
C ALA A 112 4.38 -5.22 3.79
N LEU A 113 3.24 -5.56 3.18
CA LEU A 113 2.92 -6.95 2.88
C LEU A 113 2.20 -7.13 1.55
N HIS A 114 2.25 -8.34 1.01
CA HIS A 114 1.30 -8.85 0.02
C HIS A 114 0.48 -9.97 0.66
N PRO A 115 -0.87 -9.86 0.69
CA PRO A 115 -1.72 -10.83 1.38
C PRO A 115 -1.99 -12.09 0.57
N GLY A 116 -1.33 -12.29 -0.59
CA GLY A 116 -1.73 -13.30 -1.56
C GLY A 116 -2.82 -12.81 -2.52
N LEU A 117 -3.30 -13.71 -3.36
CA LEU A 117 -4.39 -13.44 -4.29
C LEU A 117 -5.72 -13.76 -3.60
N VAL A 118 -6.34 -12.76 -2.99
CA VAL A 118 -7.52 -12.94 -2.14
C VAL A 118 -8.81 -12.78 -2.95
N ALA A 119 -9.70 -13.76 -2.89
CA ALA A 119 -11.02 -13.74 -3.53
C ALA A 119 -12.01 -12.80 -2.80
N SER A 120 -11.68 -11.51 -2.76
CA SER A 120 -12.46 -10.46 -2.11
C SER A 120 -13.41 -9.75 -3.09
N ARG A 121 -14.08 -8.69 -2.63
CA ARG A 121 -14.87 -7.79 -3.49
C ARG A 121 -13.99 -6.83 -4.33
N PHE A 122 -12.69 -7.10 -4.46
CA PHE A 122 -11.77 -6.28 -5.25
C PHE A 122 -12.24 -6.14 -6.70
N GLY A 123 -12.18 -4.92 -7.23
CA GLY A 123 -12.68 -4.57 -8.58
C GLY A 123 -14.20 -4.40 -8.69
N SER A 124 -14.97 -4.64 -7.61
CA SER A 124 -16.44 -4.47 -7.64
C SER A 124 -16.91 -3.02 -7.75
N ASN A 125 -16.03 -2.06 -7.50
CA ASN A 125 -16.22 -0.62 -7.74
C ASN A 125 -16.32 -0.25 -9.23
N ASN A 126 -16.21 -1.22 -10.15
CA ASN A 126 -16.34 -1.03 -11.58
C ASN A 126 -17.70 -1.53 -12.11
N GLY A 127 -17.95 -1.22 -13.38
CA GLY A 127 -19.11 -1.73 -14.13
C GLY A 127 -19.16 -3.25 -14.20
N TRP A 128 -20.34 -3.78 -14.50
CA TRP A 128 -20.67 -5.20 -14.44
C TRP A 128 -19.67 -6.10 -15.19
N LEU A 129 -19.24 -5.70 -16.39
CA LEU A 129 -18.29 -6.48 -17.21
C LEU A 129 -16.95 -6.70 -16.50
N PHE A 130 -16.34 -5.63 -15.99
CA PHE A 130 -15.04 -5.69 -15.31
C PHE A 130 -15.13 -6.48 -14.00
N ARG A 131 -16.20 -6.26 -13.23
CA ARG A 131 -16.46 -6.99 -11.98
C ARG A 131 -16.52 -8.50 -12.20
N ASN A 132 -17.25 -8.95 -13.22
CA ASN A 132 -17.37 -10.38 -13.51
C ASN A 132 -16.06 -10.97 -14.05
N ALA A 133 -15.31 -10.22 -14.87
CA ALA A 133 -13.99 -10.66 -15.33
C ALA A 133 -13.00 -10.87 -14.17
N VAL A 134 -12.92 -9.93 -13.22
CA VAL A 134 -12.07 -10.08 -12.02
C VAL A 134 -12.52 -11.26 -11.16
N ARG A 135 -13.83 -11.41 -10.94
CA ARG A 135 -14.38 -12.53 -10.16
C ARG A 135 -14.08 -13.88 -10.80
N LEU A 136 -14.19 -13.99 -12.13
CA LEU A 136 -13.82 -15.20 -12.87
C LEU A 136 -12.31 -15.46 -12.75
N GLY A 137 -11.49 -14.41 -12.87
CA GLY A 137 -10.05 -14.48 -12.66
C GLY A 137 -9.69 -15.11 -11.31
N PHE A 138 -10.28 -14.62 -10.20
CA PHE A 138 -10.05 -15.18 -8.86
C PHE A 138 -10.48 -16.65 -8.76
N ARG A 139 -11.62 -17.02 -9.36
CA ARG A 139 -12.09 -18.42 -9.36
C ARG A 139 -11.14 -19.37 -10.09
N LEU A 140 -10.45 -18.88 -11.11
CA LEU A 140 -9.54 -19.69 -11.95
C LEU A 140 -8.08 -19.68 -11.45
N SER A 141 -7.75 -18.85 -10.46
CA SER A 141 -6.37 -18.58 -10.06
C SER A 141 -5.95 -19.20 -8.73
N GLY A 142 -6.72 -20.14 -8.17
CA GLY A 142 -6.48 -20.68 -6.83
C GLY A 142 -6.47 -19.59 -5.75
N ALA A 143 -7.30 -18.55 -5.92
CA ALA A 143 -7.35 -17.45 -4.97
C ALA A 143 -7.79 -17.93 -3.58
N ILE A 144 -7.13 -17.39 -2.56
CA ILE A 144 -7.38 -17.75 -1.17
C ILE A 144 -8.62 -17.05 -0.61
N GLY A 145 -9.13 -17.58 0.50
CA GLY A 145 -10.24 -16.98 1.25
C GLY A 145 -9.87 -15.65 1.89
N VAL A 146 -10.88 -14.88 2.33
CA VAL A 146 -10.65 -13.58 2.98
C VAL A 146 -10.03 -13.75 4.37
N GLU A 147 -10.34 -14.84 5.07
CA GLU A 147 -9.78 -15.21 6.35
C GLU A 147 -8.28 -15.47 6.22
N GLU A 148 -7.88 -16.35 5.29
CA GLU A 148 -6.48 -16.65 4.99
C GLU A 148 -5.72 -15.39 4.53
N GLY A 149 -6.35 -14.55 3.69
CA GLY A 149 -5.76 -13.28 3.27
C GLY A 149 -5.58 -12.25 4.39
N ALA A 150 -6.33 -12.36 5.48
CA ALA A 150 -6.22 -11.48 6.63
C ALA A 150 -5.11 -11.90 7.60
N GLU A 151 -4.70 -13.18 7.60
CA GLU A 151 -3.73 -13.73 8.56
C GLU A 151 -2.44 -12.92 8.62
N LEU A 152 -1.86 -12.56 7.46
CA LEU A 152 -0.62 -11.80 7.43
C LEU A 152 -0.81 -10.36 7.94
N ASN A 153 -1.97 -9.74 7.69
CA ASN A 153 -2.29 -8.43 8.23
C ASN A 153 -2.37 -8.47 9.75
N ILE A 154 -3.11 -9.44 10.29
CA ILE A 154 -3.27 -9.65 11.73
C ILE A 154 -1.92 -9.92 12.37
N ARG A 155 -1.12 -10.81 11.78
CA ARG A 155 0.21 -11.14 12.30
C ARG A 155 1.12 -9.91 12.37
N LEU A 156 1.22 -9.10 11.32
CA LEU A 156 2.05 -7.88 11.39
C LEU A 156 1.51 -6.87 12.42
N ALA A 157 0.18 -6.81 12.58
CA ALA A 157 -0.50 -5.93 13.52
C ALA A 157 -0.34 -6.36 14.99
N SER A 158 -0.19 -7.65 15.30
CA SER A 158 -0.31 -8.12 16.69
C SER A 158 0.75 -9.11 17.17
N ASP A 159 1.56 -9.71 16.29
CA ASP A 159 2.52 -10.75 16.69
C ASP A 159 3.67 -10.15 17.53
N PRO A 160 3.85 -10.58 18.80
CA PRO A 160 4.96 -10.12 19.64
C PRO A 160 6.33 -10.49 19.08
N ALA A 161 6.43 -11.58 18.30
CA ALA A 161 7.69 -11.99 17.66
C ALA A 161 8.18 -10.99 16.59
N LEU A 162 7.31 -10.07 16.17
CA LEU A 162 7.61 -8.98 15.24
C LEU A 162 7.80 -7.63 15.95
N ALA A 163 7.90 -7.62 17.28
CA ALA A 163 8.26 -6.41 18.02
C ALA A 163 9.62 -5.86 17.53
N GLY A 164 9.68 -4.54 17.28
CA GLY A 164 10.88 -3.88 16.76
C GLY A 164 11.22 -4.17 15.29
N VAL A 165 10.54 -5.12 14.63
CA VAL A 165 10.76 -5.39 13.20
C VAL A 165 10.15 -4.26 12.39
N SER A 166 10.97 -3.51 11.65
CA SER A 166 10.54 -2.37 10.84
C SER A 166 11.27 -2.34 9.50
N GLY A 167 10.67 -1.71 8.50
CA GLY A 167 11.23 -1.58 7.15
C GLY A 167 11.32 -2.90 6.40
N ARG A 168 10.44 -3.87 6.69
CA ARG A 168 10.42 -5.18 6.03
C ARG A 168 9.21 -5.34 5.11
N TYR A 169 9.34 -6.28 4.18
CA TYR A 169 8.27 -6.70 3.29
C TYR A 169 7.95 -8.17 3.51
N PHE A 170 6.67 -8.50 3.61
CA PHE A 170 6.20 -9.87 3.86
C PHE A 170 5.34 -10.39 2.72
N SER A 171 5.50 -11.67 2.40
CA SER A 171 4.72 -12.36 1.36
C SER A 171 4.70 -13.85 1.65
N GLY A 172 3.53 -14.49 1.49
CA GLY A 172 3.39 -15.93 1.76
C GLY A 172 3.73 -16.30 3.21
N GLY A 173 3.29 -15.49 4.16
CA GLY A 173 3.46 -15.76 5.60
C GLY A 173 4.84 -15.50 6.19
N ARG A 174 5.82 -14.99 5.41
CA ARG A 174 7.19 -14.75 5.87
C ARG A 174 7.80 -13.49 5.29
N GLU A 175 8.91 -13.04 5.88
CA GLU A 175 9.72 -11.97 5.29
C GLU A 175 10.20 -12.39 3.89
N ALA A 176 10.15 -11.45 2.95
CA ALA A 176 10.51 -11.67 1.57
C ALA A 176 11.15 -10.41 0.99
N ARG A 177 11.84 -10.57 -0.14
CA ARG A 177 12.36 -9.44 -0.90
C ARG A 177 11.28 -8.86 -1.82
N SER A 178 11.10 -7.55 -1.74
CA SER A 178 10.31 -6.75 -2.69
C SER A 178 11.10 -6.52 -4.00
N SER A 179 10.52 -5.78 -4.95
CA SER A 179 11.18 -5.46 -6.23
C SER A 179 12.49 -4.68 -6.06
N ALA A 180 13.37 -4.74 -7.05
CA ALA A 180 14.58 -3.91 -7.07
C ALA A 180 14.24 -2.41 -7.04
N ALA A 181 13.24 -1.99 -7.83
CA ALA A 181 12.76 -0.61 -7.86
C ALA A 181 12.38 -0.11 -6.45
N SER A 182 11.64 -0.91 -5.67
CA SER A 182 11.26 -0.51 -4.30
C SER A 182 12.44 -0.32 -3.36
N LEU A 183 13.63 -0.85 -3.65
CA LEU A 183 14.81 -0.72 -2.79
C LEU A 183 15.65 0.53 -3.11
N SER A 184 15.34 1.27 -4.17
CA SER A 184 15.97 2.55 -4.50
C SER A 184 15.61 3.59 -3.43
N VAL A 185 16.56 3.92 -2.55
CA VAL A 185 16.35 4.96 -1.51
C VAL A 185 16.08 6.30 -2.17
N GLU A 186 16.78 6.63 -3.25
CA GLU A 186 16.55 7.86 -4.01
C GLU A 186 15.10 7.99 -4.47
N ASP A 187 14.55 6.95 -5.12
CA ASP A 187 13.17 7.00 -5.62
C ASP A 187 12.14 7.01 -4.49
N GLN A 188 12.45 6.38 -3.35
CA GLN A 188 11.61 6.47 -2.16
C GLN A 188 11.53 7.91 -1.63
N GLU A 189 12.66 8.63 -1.59
CA GLU A 189 12.71 10.03 -1.16
C GLU A 189 12.05 10.96 -2.18
N ARG A 190 12.23 10.70 -3.49
CA ARG A 190 11.52 11.43 -4.56
C ARG A 190 10.01 11.26 -4.46
N LEU A 191 9.54 10.03 -4.21
CA LEU A 191 8.12 9.74 -4.01
C LEU A 191 7.58 10.43 -2.76
N TRP A 192 8.35 10.41 -1.67
CA TRP A 192 7.99 11.09 -0.43
C TRP A 192 7.79 12.58 -0.66
N ALA A 193 8.78 13.27 -1.24
CA ALA A 193 8.73 14.70 -1.52
C ALA A 193 7.58 15.06 -2.46
N ALA A 194 7.34 14.26 -3.51
CA ALA A 194 6.19 14.45 -4.40
C ALA A 194 4.86 14.30 -3.65
N SER A 195 4.76 13.33 -2.74
CA SER A 195 3.56 13.11 -1.93
C SER A 195 3.32 14.25 -0.92
N GLU A 196 4.37 14.78 -0.29
CA GLU A 196 4.27 15.97 0.58
C GLU A 196 3.78 17.19 -0.22
N ALA A 197 4.38 17.43 -1.39
CA ALA A 197 4.00 18.56 -2.25
C ALA A 197 2.56 18.46 -2.76
N ILE A 198 2.03 17.25 -2.97
CA ILE A 198 0.63 17.03 -3.32
C ILE A 198 -0.28 17.24 -2.10
N ALA A 199 0.10 16.73 -0.94
CA ALA A 199 -0.69 16.80 0.29
C ALA A 199 -0.78 18.22 0.88
N ALA A 200 0.15 19.10 0.53
CA ALA A 200 0.17 20.50 0.98
C ALA A 200 -0.67 21.46 0.12
N ARG A 201 -1.29 20.98 -0.96
CA ARG A 201 -2.18 21.78 -1.82
C ARG A 201 -3.58 21.87 -1.23
#